data_AF-A0A077W8S7-F1
#
_entry.id   AF-A0A077W8S7-F1
#
_cell.length_a   1.000
_cell.length_b   1.000
_cell.length_c   1.000
_cell.angle_alpha   90.00
_cell.angle_beta   90.00
_cell.angle_gamma   90.00
#
_symmetry.space_group_name_H-M   'P 1'
#
loop_
_entity.id
_entity.type
_entity.pdbx_description
1 polymer ?
#
loop_
_entity_poly.entity_id
_entity_poly.type
_entity_poly.pdbx_seq_one_letter_code
_entity_poly.pdbx_strand_id
1 'polypeptide(L)'
;MFRKGLVVCFYGVYRFLACSAVVCQWSRSCRSHFLSCWHVSRSCNSAKSILLTLRHLCHDQLGSPSSQEIAAARAMLHDYAGIPLGKIQGFRAPFLNYTAETLNNIAQQGFLYDSSATATVDDCYWPYTLDNGMANDCWTGICSANVKLPGVWEVPMYAVMDNASQAQLMDVYLAGSISDVKQWTSTNFDRHYNGNRQPFGIYVHPTHLTTFPGLEDPSAMKQGVVEVIKEITSKPDVWVVTNAQLLQWMKNPVPKSQLADQAYMKCELPNTGKEICNGLQNISVSDAGVVSSPLLNMCNFNTTNWGTCFNCPGSAPTLESPTPNTTTQSNDPKYRHPVPDNCDSIWWDPVAGQCLCTQQSCAYKDTAVPVDANGKNPDGSSTNPDGSKKDGQSAAMTLSPATFTAALIFVGSIATGLF
;
A
#
# COMPACT_ATOMS: atom_id res chain seq x y z
N MET A 1 5.87 -33.07 15.36
CA MET A 1 5.70 -32.91 13.90
C MET A 1 5.46 -31.45 13.58
N PHE A 2 6.17 -30.93 12.59
CA PHE A 2 6.54 -29.52 12.35
C PHE A 2 5.44 -28.45 12.55
N ARG A 3 5.65 -27.57 13.55
CA ARG A 3 4.98 -26.26 13.66
C ARG A 3 5.76 -25.25 12.82
N LYS A 4 5.29 -24.94 11.61
CA LYS A 4 5.75 -23.79 10.79
C LYS A 4 4.54 -23.22 10.06
N GLY A 5 4.19 -21.98 10.39
CA GLY A 5 3.05 -21.27 9.79
C GLY A 5 2.65 -20.05 10.61
N LEU A 6 3.61 -19.23 11.01
CA LEU A 6 3.34 -17.89 11.54
C LEU A 6 4.53 -17.00 11.17
N VAL A 7 4.52 -16.45 9.97
CA VAL A 7 5.35 -15.27 9.66
C VAL A 7 4.44 -14.07 9.84
N VAL A 8 4.33 -13.62 11.09
CA VAL A 8 3.56 -12.45 11.46
C VAL A 8 4.55 -11.37 11.86
N CYS A 9 4.73 -10.39 10.98
CA CYS A 9 5.49 -9.16 11.24
C CYS A 9 4.69 -8.27 12.21
N PHE A 10 4.68 -8.56 13.51
CA PHE A 10 4.22 -7.58 14.52
C PHE A 10 5.27 -7.36 15.60
N TYR A 11 6.00 -6.25 15.48
CA TYR A 11 6.70 -5.65 16.62
C TYR A 11 5.67 -4.92 17.50
N GLY A 12 5.14 -5.62 18.49
CA GLY A 12 4.37 -5.05 19.60
C GLY A 12 2.87 -4.96 19.38
N VAL A 13 2.12 -5.49 20.35
CA VAL A 13 0.65 -5.57 20.43
C VAL A 13 -0.06 -4.19 20.46
N TYR A 14 0.70 -3.10 20.44
CA TYR A 14 0.20 -1.72 20.39
C TYR A 14 0.04 -1.15 18.97
N ARG A 15 0.44 -1.88 17.91
CA ARG A 15 0.54 -1.38 16.52
C ARG A 15 -0.29 -2.19 15.51
N PHE A 16 -1.47 -2.65 15.91
CA PHE A 16 -2.32 -3.54 15.10
C PHE A 16 -3.09 -2.88 13.94
N LEU A 17 -3.08 -1.54 13.80
CA LEU A 17 -4.09 -0.82 12.99
C LEU A 17 -3.55 -0.08 11.75
N ALA A 18 -2.28 -0.24 11.39
CA ALA A 18 -1.68 0.47 10.26
C ALA A 18 -1.00 -0.48 9.26
N CYS A 19 -1.76 -1.43 8.73
CA CYS A 19 -1.38 -2.07 7.47
C CYS A 19 -2.31 -1.54 6.38
N SER A 20 -1.77 -0.67 5.53
CA SER A 20 -2.33 -0.34 4.22
C SER A 20 -3.45 0.73 4.20
N ALA A 21 -3.35 1.85 4.91
CA ALA A 21 -4.11 3.06 4.54
C ALA A 21 -3.42 4.31 5.10
N VAL A 22 -3.13 5.28 4.23
CA VAL A 22 -2.50 6.53 4.62
C VAL A 22 -3.42 7.69 4.22
N VAL A 23 -3.89 8.43 5.22
CA VAL A 23 -4.80 9.57 5.05
C VAL A 23 -3.98 10.85 4.88
N CYS A 24 -3.87 11.41 3.68
CA CYS A 24 -3.39 12.78 3.51
C CYS A 24 -4.54 13.77 3.79
N GLN A 25 -4.32 14.70 4.73
CA GLN A 25 -5.28 15.74 5.09
C GLN A 25 -4.82 17.09 4.53
N TRP A 26 -5.73 17.83 3.91
CA TRP A 26 -5.57 19.23 3.54
C TRP A 26 -6.45 20.07 4.47
N SER A 27 -6.02 21.27 4.88
CA SER A 27 -6.91 22.22 5.56
C SER A 27 -6.34 23.64 5.55
N ARG A 28 -7.16 24.62 5.12
CA ARG A 28 -6.93 26.04 5.36
C ARG A 28 -7.64 26.56 6.63
N SER A 29 -8.61 25.85 7.21
CA SER A 29 -9.50 26.42 8.24
C SER A 29 -10.06 25.48 9.33
N CYS A 30 -9.84 24.17 9.27
CA CYS A 30 -10.28 23.24 10.32
C CYS A 30 -9.07 22.66 11.04
N ARG A 31 -9.08 22.69 12.38
CA ARG A 31 -7.99 22.20 13.24
C ARG A 31 -7.57 20.79 12.80
N SER A 32 -6.36 20.70 12.26
CA SER A 32 -5.86 19.52 11.56
C SER A 32 -5.04 18.66 12.50
N HIS A 33 -5.32 17.36 12.58
CA HIS A 33 -4.32 16.38 13.00
C HIS A 33 -3.67 15.87 11.71
N PHE A 34 -2.62 16.55 11.25
CA PHE A 34 -1.89 16.06 10.08
C PHE A 34 -1.31 14.68 10.35
N LEU A 35 -1.30 13.89 9.28
CA LEU A 35 -0.57 12.66 9.16
C LEU A 35 0.90 12.87 9.55
N SER A 36 1.34 12.19 10.60
CA SER A 36 2.77 12.14 10.90
C SER A 36 3.47 11.36 9.78
N CYS A 37 4.17 12.07 8.89
CA CYS A 37 4.86 11.48 7.76
C CYS A 37 5.91 10.44 8.19
N TRP A 38 6.48 10.60 9.38
CA TRP A 38 7.28 9.55 10.00
C TRP A 38 6.52 8.24 10.25
N HIS A 39 5.30 8.28 10.80
CA HIS A 39 4.50 7.07 11.01
C HIS A 39 4.15 6.38 9.69
N VAL A 40 3.97 7.15 8.63
CA VAL A 40 3.79 6.62 7.28
C VAL A 40 5.05 5.88 6.81
N SER A 41 6.21 6.53 6.91
CA SER A 41 7.50 5.95 6.56
C SER A 41 7.73 4.65 7.32
N ARG A 42 7.44 4.65 8.63
CA ARG A 42 7.49 3.46 9.47
C ARG A 42 6.57 2.37 8.97
N SER A 43 5.31 2.69 8.69
CA SER A 43 4.32 1.70 8.23
C SER A 43 4.74 1.10 6.89
N CYS A 44 5.22 1.92 5.95
CA CYS A 44 5.81 1.46 4.69
C CYS A 44 6.95 0.47 4.92
N ASN A 45 7.91 0.86 5.75
CA ASN A 45 9.14 0.12 5.92
C ASN A 45 9.01 -1.09 6.84
N SER A 46 7.98 -1.14 7.69
CA SER A 46 7.65 -2.32 8.50
C SER A 46 6.70 -3.30 7.79
N ALA A 47 5.74 -2.81 7.00
CA ALA A 47 4.68 -3.63 6.40
C ALA A 47 4.86 -3.86 4.88
N LYS A 48 5.81 -3.16 4.24
CA LYS A 48 6.13 -3.25 2.79
C LYS A 48 4.97 -2.91 1.85
N SER A 49 3.98 -2.12 2.29
CA SER A 49 2.85 -1.70 1.44
C SER A 49 2.24 -0.38 1.91
N ILE A 50 1.80 0.44 0.95
CA ILE A 50 1.00 1.64 1.19
C ILE A 50 -0.18 1.69 0.20
N LEU A 51 -1.36 1.90 0.76
CA LEU A 51 -2.59 2.29 0.07
C LEU A 51 -2.82 3.77 0.35
N LEU A 52 -2.96 4.57 -0.69
CA LEU A 52 -3.35 5.97 -0.56
C LEU A 52 -4.87 6.04 -0.32
N THR A 53 -5.28 6.73 0.74
CA THR A 53 -6.68 7.16 0.92
C THR A 53 -6.70 8.66 1.11
N LEU A 54 -7.64 9.34 0.47
CA LEU A 54 -7.81 10.79 0.66
C LEU A 54 -8.79 11.06 1.78
N ARG A 55 -8.67 12.21 2.43
CA ARG A 55 -9.77 12.81 3.20
C ARG A 55 -10.16 14.11 2.51
N HIS A 56 -11.42 14.22 2.12
CA HIS A 56 -11.91 15.47 1.53
C HIS A 56 -11.79 16.62 2.52
N LEU A 57 -11.36 17.76 1.98
CA LEU A 57 -11.38 19.06 2.62
C LEU A 57 -12.78 19.35 3.18
N CYS A 58 -12.82 20.14 4.26
CA CYS A 58 -14.04 20.56 4.97
C CYS A 58 -14.96 21.50 4.17
N HIS A 59 -15.18 21.24 2.88
CA HIS A 59 -16.26 21.82 2.11
C HIS A 59 -17.10 20.68 1.54
N ASP A 60 -18.42 20.83 1.60
CA ASP A 60 -19.52 19.88 1.39
C ASP A 60 -19.59 19.16 0.03
N GLN A 61 -18.47 18.94 -0.65
CA GLN A 61 -18.40 18.17 -1.88
C GLN A 61 -18.18 16.70 -1.50
N LEU A 62 -19.29 15.95 -1.35
CA LEU A 62 -19.33 14.48 -1.41
C LEU A 62 -18.94 13.95 -2.81
N GLY A 63 -18.10 14.67 -3.55
CA GLY A 63 -17.73 14.42 -4.93
C GLY A 63 -16.57 13.42 -5.06
N SER A 64 -16.40 12.88 -6.26
CA SER A 64 -15.24 12.04 -6.58
C SER A 64 -13.93 12.81 -6.38
N PRO A 65 -12.88 12.16 -5.83
CA PRO A 65 -11.57 12.80 -5.70
C PRO A 65 -11.02 13.16 -7.07
N SER A 66 -10.60 14.41 -7.21
CA SER A 66 -10.02 14.93 -8.45
C SER A 66 -8.65 14.29 -8.71
N SER A 67 -8.24 14.22 -9.98
CA SER A 67 -6.89 13.77 -10.35
C SER A 67 -5.81 14.58 -9.61
N GLN A 68 -6.03 15.89 -9.44
CA GLN A 68 -5.15 16.77 -8.68
C GLN A 68 -5.01 16.36 -7.20
N GLU A 69 -6.12 16.06 -6.50
CA GLU A 69 -6.05 15.63 -5.09
C GLU A 69 -5.27 14.32 -4.92
N ILE A 70 -5.45 13.38 -5.85
CA ILE A 70 -4.74 12.10 -5.84
C ILE A 70 -3.24 12.32 -6.08
N ALA A 71 -2.88 13.12 -7.09
CA ALA A 71 -1.49 13.40 -7.44
C ALA A 71 -0.78 14.17 -6.32
N ALA A 72 -1.45 15.19 -5.77
CA ALA A 72 -0.95 16.01 -4.69
C ALA A 72 -0.66 15.18 -3.43
N ALA A 73 -1.58 14.30 -3.04
CA ALA A 73 -1.36 13.43 -1.89
C ALA A 73 -0.22 12.44 -2.14
N ARG A 74 -0.12 11.87 -3.35
CA ARG A 74 0.99 10.99 -3.73
C ARG A 74 2.35 11.70 -3.65
N ALA A 75 2.44 12.93 -4.13
CA ALA A 75 3.64 13.75 -4.04
C ALA A 75 4.05 14.03 -2.57
N MET A 76 3.08 14.35 -1.71
CA MET A 76 3.36 14.56 -0.27
C MET A 76 3.90 13.31 0.42
N LEU A 77 3.37 12.12 0.08
CA LEU A 77 3.88 10.85 0.62
C LEU A 77 5.32 10.60 0.17
N HIS A 78 5.63 10.91 -1.09
CA HIS A 78 6.97 10.81 -1.61
C HIS A 78 7.94 11.74 -0.89
N ASP A 79 7.64 13.04 -0.86
CA ASP A 79 8.57 14.07 -0.37
C ASP A 79 8.73 14.08 1.15
N TYR A 80 7.63 13.91 1.89
CA TYR A 80 7.65 14.07 3.35
C TYR A 80 7.69 12.77 4.11
N ALA A 81 7.23 11.66 3.53
CA ALA A 81 7.34 10.34 4.16
C ALA A 81 8.44 9.47 3.51
N GLY A 82 9.05 9.94 2.43
CA GLY A 82 10.20 9.28 1.79
C GLY A 82 9.84 7.98 1.13
N ILE A 83 8.63 7.86 0.60
CA ILE A 83 8.19 6.62 -0.04
C ILE A 83 8.47 6.73 -1.54
N PRO A 84 9.25 5.82 -2.12
CA PRO A 84 9.40 5.74 -3.57
C PRO A 84 8.02 5.67 -4.25
N LEU A 85 7.81 6.43 -5.32
CA LEU A 85 6.50 6.54 -6.00
C LEU A 85 5.96 5.18 -6.46
N GLY A 86 6.84 4.25 -6.87
CA GLY A 86 6.50 2.89 -7.27
C GLY A 86 6.04 1.98 -6.13
N LYS A 87 6.25 2.40 -4.88
CA LYS A 87 5.73 1.73 -3.67
C LYS A 87 4.37 2.24 -3.21
N ILE A 88 3.89 3.36 -3.78
CA ILE A 88 2.53 3.86 -3.57
C ILE A 88 1.65 3.21 -4.63
N GLN A 89 1.19 1.99 -4.35
CA GLN A 89 0.60 1.10 -5.36
C GLN A 89 -0.92 1.07 -5.35
N GLY A 90 -1.53 1.31 -4.20
CA GLY A 90 -2.98 1.22 -4.04
C GLY A 90 -3.66 2.57 -3.91
N PHE A 91 -4.92 2.62 -4.35
CA PHE A 91 -5.86 3.69 -4.03
C PHE A 91 -7.12 3.17 -3.31
N ARG A 92 -7.69 3.99 -2.42
CA ARG A 92 -9.05 3.82 -1.88
C ARG A 92 -9.76 5.16 -1.87
N ALA A 93 -10.94 5.19 -2.48
CA ALA A 93 -11.78 6.37 -2.54
C ALA A 93 -12.31 6.77 -1.15
N PRO A 94 -12.33 8.07 -0.81
CA PRO A 94 -12.98 8.57 0.40
C PRO A 94 -14.44 8.13 0.45
N PHE A 95 -14.92 7.73 1.63
CA PHE A 95 -16.28 7.23 1.84
C PHE A 95 -16.65 6.01 0.97
N LEU A 96 -15.66 5.37 0.34
CA LEU A 96 -15.88 4.34 -0.69
C LEU A 96 -16.72 4.84 -1.87
N ASN A 97 -16.77 6.17 -2.08
CA ASN A 97 -17.53 6.80 -3.15
C ASN A 97 -16.62 6.97 -4.38
N TYR A 98 -16.49 5.92 -5.17
CA TYR A 98 -15.72 5.90 -6.41
C TYR A 98 -16.64 5.96 -7.63
N THR A 99 -16.13 6.53 -8.72
CA THR A 99 -16.82 6.58 -10.00
C THR A 99 -15.92 6.06 -11.12
N ALA A 100 -16.48 5.93 -12.33
CA ALA A 100 -15.70 5.68 -13.53
C ALA A 100 -14.55 6.68 -13.71
N GLU A 101 -14.77 7.95 -13.40
CA GLU A 101 -13.75 8.99 -13.46
C GLU A 101 -12.65 8.76 -12.41
N THR A 102 -13.01 8.40 -11.17
CA THR A 102 -12.04 8.03 -10.13
C THR A 102 -11.12 6.90 -10.60
N LEU A 103 -11.69 5.83 -11.18
CA LEU A 103 -10.93 4.68 -11.67
C LEU A 103 -10.00 5.06 -12.84
N ASN A 104 -10.47 5.90 -13.77
CA ASN A 104 -9.63 6.42 -14.85
C ASN A 104 -8.47 7.28 -14.32
N ASN A 105 -8.72 8.13 -13.31
CA ASN A 105 -7.68 8.98 -12.73
C ASN A 105 -6.58 8.15 -12.08
N ILE A 106 -6.91 7.13 -11.29
CA ILE A 106 -5.88 6.28 -10.66
C ILE A 106 -5.10 5.46 -11.70
N ALA A 107 -5.75 5.02 -12.77
CA ALA A 107 -5.09 4.30 -13.86
C ALA A 107 -4.09 5.20 -14.60
N GLN A 108 -4.50 6.44 -14.93
CA GLN A 108 -3.63 7.44 -15.57
C GLN A 108 -2.43 7.81 -14.69
N GLN A 109 -2.60 7.76 -13.36
CA GLN A 109 -1.52 8.00 -12.41
C GLN A 109 -0.68 6.75 -12.13
N GLY A 110 -1.00 5.60 -12.73
CA GLY A 110 -0.20 4.38 -12.61
C GLY A 110 -0.33 3.68 -11.25
N PHE A 111 -1.46 3.82 -10.56
CA PHE A 111 -1.77 2.94 -9.44
C PHE A 111 -1.96 1.50 -9.94
N LEU A 112 -1.47 0.55 -9.15
CA LEU A 112 -1.61 -0.88 -9.45
C LEU A 112 -3.02 -1.37 -9.17
N TYR A 113 -3.66 -0.86 -8.12
CA TYR A 113 -4.96 -1.35 -7.70
C TYR A 113 -5.86 -0.29 -7.03
N ASP A 114 -7.16 -0.47 -7.17
CA ASP A 114 -8.19 0.12 -6.32
C ASP A 114 -8.66 -0.88 -5.25
N SER A 115 -9.13 -0.37 -4.12
CA SER A 115 -9.80 -1.14 -3.08
C SER A 115 -10.92 -0.30 -2.48
N SER A 116 -11.90 0.04 -3.32
CA SER A 116 -13.06 0.84 -2.96
C SER A 116 -14.38 0.09 -3.16
N ALA A 117 -14.42 -0.92 -4.04
CA ALA A 117 -15.65 -1.65 -4.33
C ALA A 117 -16.05 -2.57 -3.18
N THR A 118 -17.34 -2.67 -2.90
CA THR A 118 -17.88 -3.59 -1.90
C THR A 118 -18.03 -4.99 -2.47
N ALA A 119 -17.64 -6.01 -1.71
CA ALA A 119 -18.01 -7.39 -1.96
C ALA A 119 -18.92 -7.90 -0.84
N THR A 120 -20.10 -8.37 -1.22
CA THR A 120 -21.07 -9.03 -0.36
C THR A 120 -21.04 -10.55 -0.60
N VAL A 121 -22.03 -11.29 -0.10
CA VAL A 121 -22.10 -12.75 -0.29
C VAL A 121 -22.25 -13.12 -1.76
N ASP A 122 -23.05 -12.37 -2.51
CA ASP A 122 -23.47 -12.73 -3.87
C ASP A 122 -22.40 -12.40 -4.92
N ASP A 123 -21.52 -11.44 -4.63
CA ASP A 123 -20.44 -10.98 -5.50
C ASP A 123 -19.08 -11.08 -4.80
N CYS A 124 -18.89 -12.09 -3.95
CA CYS A 124 -17.64 -12.36 -3.24
C CYS A 124 -16.54 -12.90 -4.19
N TYR A 125 -16.00 -12.06 -5.07
CA TYR A 125 -14.94 -12.44 -5.99
C TYR A 125 -13.55 -12.33 -5.35
N TRP A 126 -12.62 -13.18 -5.78
CA TRP A 126 -11.19 -12.91 -5.58
C TRP A 126 -10.81 -11.62 -6.32
N PRO A 127 -9.72 -10.92 -5.94
CA PRO A 127 -9.24 -9.76 -6.70
C PRO A 127 -9.09 -10.08 -8.19
N TYR A 128 -9.39 -9.09 -9.02
CA TYR A 128 -9.45 -9.27 -10.47
C TYR A 128 -8.90 -8.04 -11.17
N THR A 129 -8.49 -8.17 -12.42
CA THR A 129 -8.11 -7.03 -13.25
C THR A 129 -9.34 -6.38 -13.88
N LEU A 130 -9.28 -5.07 -14.06
CA LEU A 130 -10.29 -4.28 -14.75
C LEU A 130 -10.21 -4.38 -16.28
N ASP A 131 -9.52 -5.39 -16.81
CA ASP A 131 -9.40 -5.67 -18.25
C ASP A 131 -10.80 -5.83 -18.89
N ASN A 132 -11.75 -6.39 -18.13
CA ASN A 132 -13.13 -6.63 -18.54
C ASN A 132 -14.15 -5.80 -17.76
N GLY A 133 -13.68 -4.81 -16.99
CA GLY A 133 -14.51 -3.93 -16.17
C GLY A 133 -14.85 -4.47 -14.79
N MET A 134 -15.73 -3.73 -14.09
CA MET A 134 -16.14 -4.03 -12.72
C MET A 134 -17.05 -5.26 -12.64
N ALA A 135 -16.85 -6.08 -11.60
CA ALA A 135 -17.71 -7.21 -11.25
C ALA A 135 -18.45 -7.03 -9.92
N ASN A 136 -17.99 -6.09 -9.08
CA ASN A 136 -18.61 -5.70 -7.82
C ASN A 136 -19.45 -4.42 -7.95
N ASP A 137 -20.37 -4.21 -7.01
CA ASP A 137 -21.21 -3.00 -6.92
C ASP A 137 -22.04 -2.67 -8.16
N CYS A 138 -22.40 -3.67 -8.98
CA CYS A 138 -23.14 -3.41 -10.23
C CYS A 138 -24.49 -2.69 -10.02
N TRP A 139 -25.07 -2.77 -8.82
CA TRP A 139 -26.27 -2.04 -8.42
C TRP A 139 -26.11 -0.51 -8.45
N THR A 140 -24.88 0.00 -8.35
CA THR A 140 -24.56 1.44 -8.48
C THR A 140 -24.57 1.92 -9.93
N GLY A 141 -24.65 1.01 -10.90
CA GLY A 141 -24.50 1.29 -12.33
C GLY A 141 -23.05 1.27 -12.82
N ILE A 142 -22.05 1.09 -11.95
CA ILE A 142 -20.62 1.11 -12.35
C ILE A 142 -20.28 0.02 -13.38
N CYS A 143 -20.85 -1.17 -13.28
CA CYS A 143 -20.62 -2.24 -14.24
C CYS A 143 -21.16 -1.89 -15.64
N SER A 144 -22.28 -1.16 -15.70
CA SER A 144 -22.86 -0.67 -16.96
C SER A 144 -22.08 0.50 -17.57
N ALA A 145 -21.26 1.20 -16.78
CA ALA A 145 -20.36 2.24 -17.29
C ALA A 145 -19.21 1.68 -18.15
N ASN A 146 -19.02 0.35 -18.14
CA ASN A 146 -18.08 -0.38 -19.01
C ASN A 146 -16.64 0.19 -18.99
N VAL A 147 -16.21 0.61 -17.80
CA VAL A 147 -14.86 1.12 -17.56
C VAL A 147 -13.88 -0.03 -17.65
N LYS A 148 -13.04 -0.04 -18.68
CA LYS A 148 -11.99 -1.07 -18.87
C LYS A 148 -10.63 -0.44 -18.72
N LEU A 149 -9.87 -0.91 -17.74
CA LEU A 149 -8.57 -0.37 -17.37
C LEU A 149 -7.55 -1.51 -17.33
N PRO A 150 -6.97 -1.87 -18.49
CA PRO A 150 -6.12 -3.03 -18.58
C PRO A 150 -4.94 -3.00 -17.60
N GLY A 151 -4.75 -4.08 -16.84
CA GLY A 151 -3.67 -4.24 -15.87
C GLY A 151 -3.91 -3.60 -14.49
N VAL A 152 -4.94 -2.77 -14.32
CA VAL A 152 -5.35 -2.25 -13.00
C VAL A 152 -6.14 -3.32 -12.28
N TRP A 153 -5.82 -3.57 -11.01
CA TRP A 153 -6.53 -4.54 -10.18
C TRP A 153 -7.64 -3.87 -9.36
N GLU A 154 -8.75 -4.57 -9.17
CA GLU A 154 -9.68 -4.32 -8.07
C GLU A 154 -9.38 -5.33 -6.97
N VAL A 155 -9.23 -4.83 -5.73
CA VAL A 155 -9.18 -5.63 -4.51
C VAL A 155 -10.47 -5.36 -3.72
N PRO A 156 -11.52 -6.17 -3.94
CA PRO A 156 -12.82 -5.90 -3.34
C PRO A 156 -12.76 -5.85 -1.83
N MET A 157 -13.58 -4.96 -1.27
CA MET A 157 -13.75 -4.82 0.17
C MET A 157 -14.83 -5.79 0.66
N TYR A 158 -14.38 -6.94 1.16
CA TYR A 158 -15.25 -7.97 1.73
C TYR A 158 -16.01 -7.50 2.97
N ALA A 159 -17.32 -7.31 2.84
CA ALA A 159 -18.20 -6.88 3.91
C ALA A 159 -18.46 -8.01 4.93
N VAL A 160 -18.64 -7.62 6.19
CA VAL A 160 -19.17 -8.51 7.22
C VAL A 160 -20.69 -8.39 7.19
N MET A 161 -21.40 -9.49 6.92
CA MET A 161 -22.86 -9.51 7.00
C MET A 161 -23.31 -9.69 8.46
N ASP A 162 -24.19 -8.83 8.94
CA ASP A 162 -24.83 -9.01 10.23
C ASP A 162 -26.00 -10.02 10.19
N ASN A 163 -26.67 -10.21 11.32
CA ASN A 163 -27.79 -11.15 11.45
C ASN A 163 -29.02 -10.77 10.60
N ALA A 164 -29.14 -9.50 10.19
CA ALA A 164 -30.20 -9.01 9.30
C ALA A 164 -29.79 -9.10 7.82
N SER A 165 -28.66 -9.73 7.51
CA SER A 165 -28.06 -9.74 6.17
C SER A 165 -27.74 -8.34 5.65
N GLN A 166 -27.47 -7.39 6.54
CA GLN A 166 -26.96 -6.08 6.15
C GLN A 166 -25.42 -6.11 6.10
N ALA A 167 -24.89 -5.60 5.00
CA ALA A 167 -23.45 -5.49 4.79
C ALA A 167 -22.86 -4.39 5.68
N GLN A 168 -21.88 -4.77 6.49
CA GLN A 168 -21.12 -3.87 7.35
C GLN A 168 -19.69 -3.74 6.79
N LEU A 169 -19.33 -2.51 6.41
CA LEU A 169 -18.03 -2.16 5.83
C LEU A 169 -17.41 -1.01 6.59
N MET A 170 -16.08 -1.07 6.77
CA MET A 170 -15.31 -0.15 7.61
C MET A 170 -15.82 -0.12 9.06
N ASP A 171 -14.93 -0.20 10.03
CA ASP A 171 -15.28 -0.01 11.45
C ASP A 171 -16.44 -0.88 11.94
N VAL A 172 -16.49 -2.15 11.49
CA VAL A 172 -17.59 -3.09 11.81
C VAL A 172 -17.88 -3.19 13.31
N TYR A 173 -16.87 -2.90 14.14
CA TYR A 173 -16.94 -2.83 15.60
C TYR A 173 -17.77 -1.68 16.17
N LEU A 174 -18.22 -0.74 15.34
CA LEU A 174 -19.17 0.32 15.69
C LEU A 174 -20.63 -0.06 15.37
N ALA A 175 -20.86 -1.13 14.60
CA ALA A 175 -22.18 -1.49 14.07
C ALA A 175 -23.06 -2.31 15.05
N GLY A 176 -22.52 -2.73 16.20
CA GLY A 176 -23.24 -3.55 17.17
C GLY A 176 -22.49 -3.72 18.48
N SER A 177 -23.02 -4.57 19.36
CA SER A 177 -22.31 -4.93 20.60
C SER A 177 -21.03 -5.71 20.27
N ILE A 178 -20.03 -5.69 21.17
CA ILE A 178 -18.78 -6.45 20.99
C ILE A 178 -19.06 -7.95 20.74
N SER A 179 -20.07 -8.50 21.43
CA SER A 179 -20.48 -9.90 21.26
C SER A 179 -21.08 -10.16 19.88
N ASP A 180 -21.99 -9.29 19.42
CA ASP A 180 -22.63 -9.44 18.11
C ASP A 180 -21.60 -9.30 17.00
N VAL A 181 -20.75 -8.28 17.06
CA VAL A 181 -19.70 -8.05 16.07
C VAL A 181 -18.73 -9.24 16.03
N LYS A 182 -18.34 -9.78 17.19
CA LYS A 182 -17.50 -10.98 17.24
C LYS A 182 -18.18 -12.17 16.56
N GLN A 183 -19.47 -12.37 16.81
CA GLN A 183 -20.24 -13.44 16.18
C GLN A 183 -20.37 -13.25 14.66
N TRP A 184 -20.72 -12.05 14.20
CA TRP A 184 -20.82 -11.72 12.77
C TRP A 184 -19.48 -11.92 12.08
N THR A 185 -18.41 -11.38 12.65
CA THR A 185 -17.05 -11.47 12.08
C THR A 185 -16.59 -12.91 11.98
N SER A 186 -16.83 -13.73 13.02
CA SER A 186 -16.48 -15.16 13.01
C SER A 186 -17.28 -15.94 11.97
N THR A 187 -18.59 -15.68 11.87
CA THR A 187 -19.48 -16.32 10.89
C THR A 187 -19.06 -16.00 9.45
N ASN A 188 -18.74 -14.73 9.17
CA ASN A 188 -18.29 -14.32 7.85
C ASN A 188 -16.88 -14.87 7.55
N PHE A 189 -15.96 -14.84 8.52
CA PHE A 189 -14.65 -15.46 8.35
C PHE A 189 -14.77 -16.95 8.03
N ASP A 190 -15.61 -17.70 8.74
CA ASP A 190 -15.81 -19.13 8.47
C ASP A 190 -16.44 -19.39 7.10
N ARG A 191 -17.26 -18.46 6.57
CA ARG A 191 -17.75 -18.54 5.18
C ARG A 191 -16.61 -18.48 4.18
N HIS A 192 -15.66 -17.55 4.35
CA HIS A 192 -14.47 -17.47 3.51
C HIS A 192 -13.58 -18.71 3.69
N TYR A 193 -13.31 -19.08 4.95
CA TYR A 193 -12.41 -20.17 5.31
C TYR A 193 -12.91 -21.56 4.87
N ASN A 194 -14.22 -21.81 4.89
CA ASN A 194 -14.80 -23.08 4.47
C ASN A 194 -15.30 -23.07 3.01
N GLY A 195 -15.36 -21.90 2.37
CA GLY A 195 -15.75 -21.72 0.98
C GLY A 195 -14.56 -21.61 0.03
N ASN A 196 -14.63 -20.66 -0.91
CA ASN A 196 -13.64 -20.48 -1.97
C ASN A 196 -12.38 -19.71 -1.51
N ARG A 197 -12.20 -19.50 -0.19
CA ARG A 197 -11.00 -18.91 0.42
C ARG A 197 -10.69 -17.48 -0.02
N GLN A 198 -11.66 -16.74 -0.55
CA GLN A 198 -11.50 -15.32 -0.87
C GLN A 198 -10.90 -14.56 0.33
N PRO A 199 -10.10 -13.52 0.11
CA PRO A 199 -9.52 -12.74 1.20
C PRO A 199 -10.59 -12.29 2.21
N PHE A 200 -10.23 -12.25 3.49
CA PHE A 200 -11.09 -11.71 4.53
C PHE A 200 -10.54 -10.35 4.96
N GLY A 201 -11.37 -9.32 4.83
CA GLY A 201 -11.00 -7.94 5.09
C GLY A 201 -11.17 -7.53 6.55
N ILE A 202 -10.21 -6.78 7.08
CA ILE A 202 -10.35 -6.06 8.35
C ILE A 202 -10.06 -4.59 8.07
N TYR A 203 -11.11 -3.79 8.03
CA TYR A 203 -11.02 -2.38 7.67
C TYR A 203 -11.42 -1.50 8.84
N VAL A 204 -10.53 -0.58 9.21
CA VAL A 204 -10.58 0.12 10.49
C VAL A 204 -10.07 1.55 10.32
N HIS A 205 -10.64 2.48 11.06
CA HIS A 205 -10.12 3.82 11.29
C HIS A 205 -9.52 3.87 12.70
N PRO A 206 -8.20 4.11 12.83
CA PRO A 206 -7.53 4.18 14.13
C PRO A 206 -8.16 5.19 15.10
N THR A 207 -8.83 6.23 14.59
CA THR A 207 -9.46 7.28 15.41
C THR A 207 -10.52 6.75 16.38
N HIS A 208 -11.17 5.61 16.07
CA HIS A 208 -12.19 5.02 16.93
C HIS A 208 -11.60 4.03 17.96
N LEU A 209 -10.34 3.66 17.80
CA LEU A 209 -9.64 2.68 18.64
C LEU A 209 -8.47 3.29 19.42
N THR A 210 -8.35 4.62 19.38
CA THR A 210 -7.30 5.40 20.04
C THR A 210 -7.95 6.32 21.08
N THR A 211 -7.37 6.36 22.27
CA THR A 211 -7.87 7.21 23.36
C THR A 211 -7.65 8.68 23.00
N PHE A 212 -8.71 9.49 23.10
CA PHE A 212 -8.65 10.95 22.97
C PHE A 212 -9.26 11.62 24.21
N PRO A 213 -8.64 12.70 24.73
CA PRO A 213 -9.20 13.44 25.86
C PRO A 213 -10.64 13.89 25.59
N GLY A 214 -11.56 13.57 26.51
CA GLY A 214 -12.97 13.96 26.41
C GLY A 214 -13.85 13.01 25.60
N LEU A 215 -13.30 11.94 25.01
CA LEU A 215 -14.08 10.85 24.42
C LEU A 215 -14.13 9.64 25.36
N GLU A 216 -15.09 8.75 25.10
CA GLU A 216 -15.21 7.46 25.79
C GLU A 216 -13.94 6.61 25.60
N ASP A 217 -13.59 5.80 26.60
CA ASP A 217 -12.44 4.90 26.54
C ASP A 217 -12.68 3.78 25.52
N PRO A 218 -11.92 3.71 24.41
CA PRO A 218 -12.11 2.69 23.39
C PRO A 218 -11.45 1.34 23.73
N SER A 219 -10.87 1.18 24.93
CA SER A 219 -10.06 0.00 25.30
C SER A 219 -10.80 -1.32 25.13
N ALA A 220 -12.07 -1.40 25.54
CA ALA A 220 -12.88 -2.62 25.38
C ALA A 220 -13.12 -2.97 23.91
N MET A 221 -13.43 -1.96 23.08
CA MET A 221 -13.64 -2.12 21.64
C MET A 221 -12.37 -2.54 20.92
N LYS A 222 -11.25 -1.89 21.24
CA LYS A 222 -9.90 -2.26 20.75
C LYS A 222 -9.56 -3.70 21.13
N GLN A 223 -9.83 -4.10 22.37
CA GLN A 223 -9.60 -5.46 22.83
C GLN A 223 -10.44 -6.47 22.05
N GLY A 224 -11.72 -6.18 21.81
CA GLY A 224 -12.60 -7.02 20.98
C GLY A 224 -12.04 -7.25 19.56
N VAL A 225 -11.59 -6.18 18.89
CA VAL A 225 -10.96 -6.29 17.56
C VAL A 225 -9.69 -7.16 17.61
N VAL A 226 -8.84 -6.96 18.62
CA VAL A 226 -7.60 -7.73 18.79
C VAL A 226 -7.90 -9.22 19.06
N GLU A 227 -8.92 -9.52 19.86
CA GLU A 227 -9.31 -10.90 20.15
C GLU A 227 -9.82 -11.62 18.91
N VAL A 228 -10.64 -10.97 18.09
CA VAL A 228 -11.10 -11.54 16.81
C VAL A 228 -9.91 -11.82 15.87
N ILE A 229 -8.96 -10.89 15.75
CA ILE A 229 -7.74 -11.10 14.95
C ILE A 229 -6.95 -12.31 15.47
N LYS A 230 -6.76 -12.43 16.79
CA LYS A 230 -6.06 -13.57 17.39
C LYS A 230 -6.78 -14.89 17.13
N GLU A 231 -8.10 -14.88 17.19
CA GLU A 231 -8.94 -16.07 16.97
C GLU A 231 -8.80 -16.57 15.53
N ILE A 232 -8.99 -15.71 14.53
CA ILE A 232 -8.89 -16.11 13.12
C ILE A 232 -7.46 -16.53 12.75
N THR A 233 -6.44 -15.83 13.28
CA THR A 233 -5.02 -16.13 13.00
C THR A 233 -4.48 -17.34 13.77
N SER A 234 -5.25 -17.90 14.71
CA SER A 234 -4.89 -19.15 15.38
C SER A 234 -5.03 -20.37 14.47
N LYS A 235 -5.76 -20.25 13.35
CA LYS A 235 -5.95 -21.34 12.39
C LYS A 235 -4.68 -21.57 11.56
N PRO A 236 -4.30 -22.83 11.27
CA PRO A 236 -2.97 -23.19 10.79
C PRO A 236 -2.66 -22.77 9.34
N ASP A 237 -3.64 -22.33 8.57
CA ASP A 237 -3.46 -21.89 7.18
C ASP A 237 -4.05 -20.51 6.89
N VAL A 238 -4.03 -19.65 7.91
CA VAL A 238 -4.38 -18.23 7.80
C VAL A 238 -3.11 -17.39 7.78
N TRP A 239 -3.04 -16.44 6.83
CA TRP A 239 -1.95 -15.50 6.68
C TRP A 239 -2.50 -14.08 6.72
N VAL A 240 -1.91 -13.22 7.54
CA VAL A 240 -2.20 -11.78 7.52
C VAL A 240 -1.21 -11.15 6.55
N VAL A 241 -1.73 -10.60 5.46
CA VAL A 241 -0.93 -10.07 4.36
C VAL A 241 -1.40 -8.68 3.96
N THR A 242 -0.55 -7.91 3.31
CA THR A 242 -0.94 -6.66 2.65
C THR A 242 -1.60 -6.95 1.30
N ASN A 243 -2.34 -5.97 0.76
CA ASN A 243 -2.89 -6.09 -0.59
C ASN A 243 -1.79 -6.29 -1.64
N ALA A 244 -0.61 -5.66 -1.47
CA ALA A 244 0.53 -5.88 -2.36
C ALA A 244 1.02 -7.33 -2.33
N GLN A 245 1.14 -7.94 -1.14
CA GLN A 245 1.52 -9.36 -1.01
C GLN A 245 0.46 -10.29 -1.59
N LEU A 246 -0.82 -9.99 -1.37
CA LEU A 246 -1.94 -10.72 -1.96
C LEU A 246 -1.85 -10.71 -3.48
N LEU A 247 -1.70 -9.53 -4.09
CA LEU A 247 -1.60 -9.40 -5.55
C LEU A 247 -0.32 -10.05 -6.11
N GLN A 248 0.79 -10.03 -5.38
CA GLN A 248 2.00 -10.78 -5.78
C GLN A 248 1.77 -12.29 -5.78
N TRP A 249 1.06 -12.81 -4.78
CA TRP A 249 0.66 -14.22 -4.77
C TRP A 249 -0.32 -14.53 -5.91
N MET A 250 -1.30 -13.68 -6.18
CA MET A 250 -2.28 -13.91 -7.26
C MET A 250 -1.65 -13.93 -8.65
N LYS A 251 -0.58 -13.17 -8.87
CA LYS A 251 0.18 -13.19 -10.13
C LYS A 251 0.94 -14.51 -10.35
N ASN A 252 1.33 -15.21 -9.27
CA ASN A 252 2.02 -16.50 -9.34
C ASN A 252 1.70 -17.34 -8.10
N PRO A 253 0.51 -17.99 -8.06
CA PRO A 253 0.01 -18.61 -6.85
C PRO A 253 0.82 -19.86 -6.49
N VAL A 254 1.19 -19.95 -5.22
CA VAL A 254 1.87 -21.11 -4.63
C VAL A 254 1.01 -21.74 -3.54
N PRO A 255 1.11 -23.06 -3.30
CA PRO A 255 0.40 -23.71 -2.20
C PRO A 255 0.89 -23.21 -0.85
N LYS A 256 0.08 -23.38 0.20
CA LYS A 256 0.39 -22.89 1.56
C LYS A 256 1.75 -23.33 2.10
N SER A 257 2.21 -24.52 1.70
CA SER A 257 3.51 -25.07 2.11
C SER A 257 4.71 -24.27 1.60
N GLN A 258 4.51 -23.46 0.56
CA GLN A 258 5.55 -22.65 -0.09
C GLN A 258 5.40 -21.15 0.19
N LEU A 259 4.30 -20.71 0.80
CA LEU A 259 4.05 -19.28 1.10
C LEU A 259 5.16 -18.69 1.98
N ALA A 260 5.57 -19.41 3.02
CA ALA A 260 6.62 -18.96 3.94
C ALA A 260 7.96 -18.69 3.25
N ASP A 261 8.20 -19.33 2.11
CA ASP A 261 9.46 -19.26 1.36
C ASP A 261 9.47 -18.17 0.30
N GLN A 262 8.32 -17.58 0.00
CA GLN A 262 8.21 -16.48 -0.95
C GLN A 262 8.93 -15.24 -0.42
N ALA A 263 9.77 -14.62 -1.26
CA ALA A 263 10.52 -13.42 -0.90
C ALA A 263 9.63 -12.29 -0.36
N TYR A 264 8.43 -12.15 -0.94
CA TYR A 264 7.45 -11.15 -0.53
C TYR A 264 6.73 -11.44 0.79
N MET A 265 6.79 -12.68 1.28
CA MET A 265 6.29 -13.05 2.60
C MET A 265 7.37 -12.93 3.69
N LYS A 266 8.65 -12.66 3.33
CA LYS A 266 9.73 -12.55 4.30
C LYS A 266 9.64 -11.25 5.11
N CYS A 267 9.80 -11.41 6.42
CA CYS A 267 9.72 -10.38 7.46
C CYS A 267 11.10 -9.88 7.91
N GLU A 268 11.99 -9.62 6.97
CA GLU A 268 13.37 -9.22 7.28
C GLU A 268 13.47 -7.69 7.38
N LEU A 269 13.94 -7.21 8.53
CA LEU A 269 14.37 -5.83 8.70
C LEU A 269 15.79 -5.68 8.17
N PRO A 270 16.11 -4.57 7.48
CA PRO A 270 17.45 -4.35 6.96
C PRO A 270 18.42 -4.12 8.11
N ASN A 271 19.58 -4.77 8.06
CA ASN A 271 20.71 -4.37 8.87
C ASN A 271 21.46 -3.25 8.15
N THR A 272 21.12 -2.01 8.47
CA THR A 272 21.73 -0.81 7.89
C THR A 272 23.13 -0.52 8.40
N GLY A 273 23.63 -1.26 9.40
CA GLY A 273 24.95 -1.04 10.03
C GLY A 273 25.07 0.24 10.87
N LYS A 274 24.09 1.15 10.79
CA LYS A 274 23.95 2.36 11.59
C LYS A 274 22.49 2.78 11.69
N GLU A 275 22.17 3.61 12.67
CA GLU A 275 20.84 4.22 12.79
C GLU A 275 20.63 5.30 11.72
N ILE A 276 19.49 5.26 11.02
CA ILE A 276 19.10 6.22 9.98
C ILE A 276 17.64 6.60 10.13
N CYS A 277 17.25 7.77 9.60
CA CYS A 277 15.85 8.19 9.61
C CYS A 277 15.07 7.54 8.45
N ASN A 278 14.53 6.35 8.66
CA ASN A 278 13.71 5.64 7.67
C ASN A 278 12.37 5.12 8.26
N GLY A 279 11.90 5.68 9.36
CA GLY A 279 10.71 5.17 10.06
C GLY A 279 11.00 4.02 11.04
N LEU A 280 12.12 3.34 10.90
CA LEU A 280 12.53 2.21 11.74
C LEU A 280 13.54 2.61 12.84
N GLN A 281 13.92 3.87 12.92
CA GLN A 281 14.83 4.36 13.96
C GLN A 281 14.25 4.23 15.37
N ASN A 282 15.13 4.33 16.37
CA ASN A 282 14.71 4.45 17.75
C ASN A 282 14.05 5.81 17.95
N ILE A 283 12.88 5.79 18.59
CA ILE A 283 12.11 6.98 18.91
C ILE A 283 11.71 7.00 20.37
N SER A 284 11.57 8.21 20.90
CA SER A 284 10.86 8.45 22.15
C SER A 284 9.43 8.87 21.83
N VAL A 285 8.46 8.38 22.60
CA VAL A 285 7.06 8.82 22.54
C VAL A 285 6.71 9.35 23.91
N SER A 286 6.26 10.61 23.98
CA SER A 286 5.78 11.17 25.25
C SER A 286 4.41 10.60 25.63
N ASP A 287 3.97 10.81 26.88
CA ASP A 287 2.63 10.44 27.34
C ASP A 287 1.51 11.11 26.53
N ALA A 288 1.81 12.25 25.90
CA ALA A 288 0.91 12.95 24.98
C ALA A 288 0.94 12.41 23.54
N GLY A 289 1.64 11.30 23.28
CA GLY A 289 1.74 10.68 21.96
C GLY A 289 2.67 11.40 20.98
N VAL A 290 3.46 12.38 21.45
CA VAL A 290 4.38 13.13 20.59
C VAL A 290 5.63 12.30 20.33
N VAL A 291 5.89 12.02 19.06
CA VAL A 291 7.10 11.31 18.62
C VAL A 291 8.27 12.28 18.53
N SER A 292 9.40 11.91 19.14
CA SER A 292 10.67 12.65 19.05
C SER A 292 11.85 11.71 18.81
N SER A 293 12.82 12.21 18.04
CA SER A 293 14.11 11.56 17.79
C SER A 293 15.08 12.63 17.28
N PRO A 294 16.39 12.57 17.61
CA PRO A 294 17.39 13.48 17.06
C PRO A 294 17.47 13.47 15.53
N LEU A 295 17.00 12.39 14.89
CA LEU A 295 17.02 12.23 13.45
C LEU A 295 15.82 12.89 12.74
N LEU A 296 14.75 13.21 13.48
CA LEU A 296 13.54 13.80 12.92
C LEU A 296 13.65 15.31 12.76
N ASN A 297 13.15 15.80 11.63
CA ASN A 297 12.74 17.18 11.47
C ASN A 297 11.30 17.34 11.96
N MET A 298 11.08 18.35 12.82
CA MET A 298 9.76 18.71 13.33
C MET A 298 9.25 19.93 12.56
N CYS A 299 8.26 19.73 11.71
CA CYS A 299 7.66 20.80 10.92
C CYS A 299 6.49 21.41 11.69
N ASN A 300 6.44 22.74 11.77
CA ASN A 300 5.45 23.47 12.54
C ASN A 300 4.89 24.64 11.73
N PHE A 301 3.57 24.62 11.53
CA PHE A 301 2.80 25.61 10.80
C PHE A 301 1.65 26.17 11.65
N ASN A 302 1.91 26.36 12.96
CA ASN A 302 1.02 26.95 13.96
C ASN A 302 -0.20 26.08 14.31
N THR A 303 -1.07 25.78 13.34
CA THR A 303 -2.25 24.93 13.50
C THR A 303 -1.98 23.46 13.18
N THR A 304 -0.74 23.15 12.79
CA THR A 304 -0.35 21.85 12.25
C THR A 304 1.12 21.61 12.52
N ASN A 305 1.43 20.41 13.00
CA ASN A 305 2.80 20.01 13.27
C ASN A 305 2.97 18.51 13.06
N TRP A 306 4.08 18.11 12.44
CA TRP A 306 4.41 16.71 12.22
C TRP A 306 5.91 16.46 12.22
N GLY A 307 6.29 15.23 12.58
CA GLY A 307 7.66 14.73 12.41
C GLY A 307 7.85 14.09 11.04
N THR A 308 8.99 14.35 10.42
CA THR A 308 9.43 13.76 9.14
C THR A 308 10.92 13.43 9.18
N CYS A 309 11.34 12.46 8.37
CA CYS A 309 12.75 12.19 8.11
C CYS A 309 13.36 13.08 7.00
N PHE A 310 12.54 13.92 6.38
CA PHE A 310 12.88 14.73 5.21
C PHE A 310 12.80 16.23 5.53
N ASN A 311 12.97 17.08 4.52
CA ASN A 311 12.91 18.52 4.72
C ASN A 311 11.52 18.96 5.13
N CYS A 312 11.45 19.92 6.04
CA CYS A 312 10.22 20.66 6.25
C CYS A 312 9.98 21.58 5.05
N PRO A 313 8.73 21.66 4.55
CA PRO A 313 8.41 22.60 3.50
C PRO A 313 8.50 24.04 4.01
N GLY A 314 8.79 24.98 3.12
CA GLY A 314 8.88 26.40 3.47
C GLY A 314 7.55 27.03 3.87
N SER A 315 6.44 26.39 3.48
CA SER A 315 5.07 26.75 3.85
C SER A 315 4.22 25.51 4.06
N ALA A 316 3.05 25.65 4.69
CA ALA A 316 2.11 24.54 4.82
C ALA A 316 1.69 24.05 3.42
N PRO A 317 1.74 22.73 3.15
CA PRO A 317 1.26 22.16 1.89
C PRO A 317 -0.20 22.50 1.58
N THR A 318 -0.50 22.81 0.32
CA THR A 318 -1.87 23.00 -0.19
C THR A 318 -2.10 22.18 -1.46
N LEU A 319 -3.35 22.02 -1.89
CA LEU A 319 -3.67 21.29 -3.11
C LEU A 319 -2.96 21.88 -4.34
N GLU A 320 -2.78 23.20 -4.37
CA GLU A 320 -2.08 23.92 -5.44
C GLU A 320 -0.55 23.87 -5.30
N SER A 321 -0.04 23.66 -4.09
CA SER A 321 1.39 23.55 -3.80
C SER A 321 1.62 22.41 -2.79
N PRO A 322 1.55 21.15 -3.26
CA PRO A 322 1.64 19.98 -2.38
C PRO A 322 3.03 19.80 -1.77
N THR A 323 4.05 20.23 -2.50
CA THR A 323 5.46 20.10 -2.13
C THR A 323 6.18 21.45 -2.17
N PRO A 324 5.83 22.44 -1.31
CA PRO A 324 6.49 23.73 -1.33
C PRO A 324 7.98 23.58 -1.03
N ASN A 325 8.80 24.35 -1.76
CA ASN A 325 10.25 24.35 -1.59
C ASN A 325 10.63 24.53 -0.12
N THR A 326 11.61 23.75 0.35
CA THR A 326 12.18 23.94 1.68
C THR A 326 12.97 25.25 1.75
N THR A 327 12.96 25.88 2.92
CA THR A 327 13.83 27.03 3.23
C THR A 327 15.20 26.60 3.76
N THR A 328 15.35 25.33 4.12
CA THR A 328 16.60 24.75 4.62
C THR A 328 17.59 24.59 3.46
N GLN A 329 18.72 25.30 3.57
CA GLN A 329 19.79 25.23 2.55
C GLN A 329 20.50 23.88 2.60
N SER A 330 21.04 23.43 1.47
CA SER A 330 21.70 22.11 1.36
C SER A 330 22.97 21.95 2.21
N ASN A 331 23.56 23.05 2.67
CA ASN A 331 24.71 23.06 3.57
C ASN A 331 24.31 23.14 5.06
N ASP A 332 23.03 23.27 5.38
CA ASP A 332 22.54 23.27 6.75
C ASP A 332 22.57 21.84 7.33
N PRO A 333 23.09 21.61 8.55
CA PRO A 333 23.05 20.30 9.21
C PRO A 333 21.65 19.68 9.37
N LYS A 334 20.58 20.48 9.29
CA LYS A 334 19.18 20.04 9.32
C LYS A 334 18.63 19.65 7.94
N TYR A 335 19.39 19.91 6.87
CA TYR A 335 19.01 19.47 5.54
C TYR A 335 18.85 17.96 5.50
N ARG A 336 17.87 17.51 4.72
CA ARG A 336 17.60 16.11 4.46
C ARG A 336 17.49 15.89 2.97
N HIS A 337 18.17 14.88 2.48
CA HIS A 337 18.13 14.54 1.06
C HIS A 337 16.82 13.81 0.72
N PRO A 338 16.14 14.19 -0.38
CA PRO A 338 14.95 13.48 -0.84
C PRO A 338 15.29 12.03 -1.18
N VAL A 339 14.28 11.15 -1.15
CA VAL A 339 14.47 9.75 -1.54
C VAL A 339 14.77 9.69 -3.05
N PRO A 340 15.86 9.02 -3.49
CA PRO A 340 16.20 8.95 -4.90
C PRO A 340 15.51 7.76 -5.57
N ASP A 341 15.41 7.80 -6.90
CA ASP A 341 14.79 6.72 -7.70
C ASP A 341 15.60 5.42 -7.70
N ASN A 342 16.86 5.43 -7.24
CA ASN A 342 17.75 4.27 -7.27
C ASN A 342 18.05 3.68 -5.88
N CYS A 343 17.32 4.10 -4.84
CA CYS A 343 17.46 3.54 -3.50
C CYS A 343 16.10 3.31 -2.85
N ASP A 344 15.90 2.11 -2.31
CA ASP A 344 14.74 1.83 -1.47
C ASP A 344 14.85 2.66 -0.17
N SER A 345 13.75 3.29 0.24
CA SER A 345 13.71 4.12 1.45
C SER A 345 14.04 3.36 2.74
N ILE A 346 13.93 2.03 2.73
CA ILE A 346 14.37 1.20 3.85
C ILE A 346 15.90 1.24 4.06
N TRP A 347 16.66 1.56 3.00
CA TRP A 347 18.13 1.66 2.98
C TRP A 347 18.65 3.10 2.81
N TRP A 348 17.77 4.08 2.60
CA TRP A 348 18.15 5.47 2.35
C TRP A 348 18.44 6.22 3.64
N ASP A 349 19.64 6.79 3.77
CA ASP A 349 19.99 7.73 4.82
C ASP A 349 19.73 9.16 4.35
N PRO A 350 18.61 9.80 4.75
CA PRO A 350 18.30 11.15 4.33
C PRO A 350 19.20 12.21 4.99
N VAL A 351 19.90 11.88 6.09
CA VAL A 351 20.84 12.83 6.73
C VAL A 351 22.13 12.90 5.94
N ALA A 352 22.66 11.75 5.52
CA ALA A 352 23.91 11.67 4.77
C ALA A 352 23.73 11.77 3.25
N GLY A 353 22.51 11.61 2.73
CA GLY A 353 22.26 11.53 1.29
C GLY A 353 22.86 10.28 0.66
N GLN A 354 22.81 9.16 1.37
CA GLN A 354 23.51 7.93 0.98
C GLN A 354 22.59 6.71 1.01
N CYS A 355 22.64 5.90 -0.05
CA CYS A 355 22.05 4.57 -0.04
C CYS A 355 22.99 3.58 0.67
N LEU A 356 22.50 2.91 1.71
CA LEU A 356 23.31 1.96 2.49
C LEU A 356 23.29 0.54 1.91
N CYS A 357 22.34 0.24 1.02
CA CYS A 357 22.40 -0.97 0.21
C CYS A 357 23.42 -0.78 -0.91
N THR A 358 24.47 -1.61 -0.91
CA THR A 358 25.48 -1.66 -2.00
C THR A 358 25.46 -2.98 -2.77
N GLN A 359 24.60 -3.92 -2.37
CA GLN A 359 24.50 -5.25 -2.96
C GLN A 359 23.41 -5.31 -4.03
N GLN A 360 23.60 -6.13 -5.05
CA GLN A 360 22.60 -6.36 -6.10
C GLN A 360 21.28 -6.93 -5.54
N SER A 361 21.33 -7.67 -4.42
CA SER A 361 20.17 -8.28 -3.76
C SER A 361 19.15 -7.27 -3.23
N CYS A 362 19.56 -6.03 -3.00
CA CYS A 362 18.71 -4.95 -2.52
C CYS A 362 18.71 -3.74 -3.49
N ALA A 363 19.24 -3.93 -4.70
CA ALA A 363 19.18 -2.91 -5.74
C ALA A 363 17.72 -2.56 -6.05
N TYR A 364 17.43 -1.27 -6.11
CA TYR A 364 16.09 -0.75 -6.34
C TYR A 364 16.14 0.26 -7.48
N LYS A 365 15.12 0.24 -8.32
CA LYS A 365 14.87 1.26 -9.32
C LYS A 365 13.39 1.57 -9.33
N ASP A 366 13.04 2.79 -8.97
CA ASP A 366 11.71 3.31 -9.19
C ASP A 366 11.52 3.57 -10.68
N THR A 367 10.44 3.03 -11.22
CA THR A 367 10.03 3.25 -12.61
C THR A 367 8.67 3.96 -12.68
N ALA A 368 8.10 4.34 -11.53
CA ALA A 368 6.89 5.14 -11.53
C ALA A 368 7.21 6.55 -12.03
N VAL A 369 6.40 7.03 -12.95
CA VAL A 369 6.55 8.38 -13.49
C VAL A 369 5.95 9.37 -12.49
N PRO A 370 6.66 10.43 -12.09
CA PRO A 370 6.08 11.51 -11.32
C PRO A 370 4.92 12.13 -12.09
N VAL A 371 3.76 12.23 -11.46
CA VAL A 371 2.63 12.96 -12.03
C VAL A 371 2.75 14.41 -11.53
N ASP A 372 2.68 15.38 -12.43
CA ASP A 372 2.73 16.79 -12.04
C ASP A 372 1.53 17.16 -11.15
N ALA A 373 1.62 18.32 -10.48
CA ALA A 373 0.57 18.81 -9.58
C ALA A 373 -0.79 19.06 -10.28
N ASN A 374 -0.88 18.93 -11.61
CA ASN A 374 -2.11 19.02 -12.39
C ASN A 374 -2.61 17.65 -12.86
N GLY A 375 -2.02 16.55 -12.38
CA GLY A 375 -2.41 15.20 -12.78
C GLY A 375 -1.90 14.79 -14.17
N LYS A 376 -0.95 15.52 -14.77
CA LYS A 376 -0.39 15.20 -16.09
C LYS A 376 0.98 14.55 -15.96
N ASN A 377 1.23 13.58 -16.84
CA ASN A 377 2.58 13.06 -17.05
C ASN A 377 3.44 14.18 -17.68
N PRO A 378 4.62 14.53 -17.13
CA PRO A 378 5.52 15.51 -17.73
C PRO A 378 5.94 15.13 -19.16
N ASP A 379 5.92 13.85 -19.53
CA ASP A 379 6.01 13.39 -20.92
C ASP A 379 4.61 13.17 -21.51
N GLY A 380 4.06 14.23 -22.10
CA GLY A 380 2.72 14.28 -22.68
C GLY A 380 2.52 13.44 -23.95
N SER A 381 2.60 12.11 -23.87
CA SER A 381 2.01 11.25 -24.91
C SER A 381 0.54 10.97 -24.57
N SER A 382 -0.34 11.85 -25.06
CA SER A 382 -1.75 11.50 -25.22
C SER A 382 -1.86 10.49 -26.35
N THR A 383 -2.03 9.20 -26.03
CA THR A 383 -2.45 8.23 -27.04
C THR A 383 -3.93 8.41 -27.29
N ASN A 384 -4.25 9.32 -28.22
CA ASN A 384 -5.59 9.44 -28.79
C ASN A 384 -5.76 8.32 -29.85
N PRO A 385 -6.83 7.51 -29.80
CA PRO A 385 -7.06 6.45 -30.77
C PRO A 385 -7.92 7.01 -31.90
N ASP A 386 -7.32 7.61 -32.93
CA ASP A 386 -7.94 7.62 -34.25
C ASP A 386 -6.91 7.82 -35.37
N GLY A 387 -7.09 7.09 -36.47
CA GLY A 387 -6.01 6.71 -37.38
C GLY A 387 -5.61 7.73 -38.43
N SER A 388 -4.36 7.62 -38.88
CA SER A 388 -3.91 7.94 -40.25
C SER A 388 -2.57 7.27 -40.52
N LYS A 389 -2.56 6.33 -41.47
CA LYS A 389 -1.37 5.61 -41.95
C LYS A 389 -0.30 6.57 -42.47
N LYS A 390 0.96 6.35 -42.09
CA LYS A 390 2.13 6.52 -42.97
C LYS A 390 3.15 5.43 -42.69
N ASP A 391 3.44 4.65 -43.73
CA ASP A 391 4.44 3.60 -43.76
C ASP A 391 5.86 4.16 -43.54
N GLY A 392 6.65 3.44 -42.74
CA GLY A 392 8.07 3.69 -42.50
C GLY A 392 8.67 2.50 -41.73
N GLN A 393 9.56 1.77 -42.40
CA GLN A 393 9.98 0.39 -42.11
C GLN A 393 10.74 0.13 -40.78
N SER A 394 10.38 -1.02 -40.18
CA SER A 394 11.20 -2.06 -39.52
C SER A 394 12.37 -1.71 -38.58
N ALA A 395 12.27 -2.25 -37.36
CA ALA A 395 13.38 -2.98 -36.73
C ALA A 395 12.82 -4.28 -36.11
N ALA A 396 12.89 -5.36 -36.89
CA ALA A 396 12.65 -6.71 -36.40
C ALA A 396 13.80 -7.12 -35.47
N MET A 397 13.46 -7.58 -34.27
CA MET A 397 14.43 -8.07 -33.30
C MET A 397 14.91 -9.46 -33.74
N THR A 398 16.11 -9.51 -34.30
CA THR A 398 16.80 -10.74 -34.70
C THR A 398 17.18 -11.53 -33.45
N LEU A 399 16.61 -12.73 -33.29
CA LEU A 399 17.05 -13.71 -32.30
C LEU A 399 18.44 -14.23 -32.69
N SER A 400 19.41 -14.11 -31.77
CA SER A 400 20.74 -14.72 -31.93
C SER A 400 20.69 -16.17 -31.43
N PRO A 401 21.23 -17.16 -32.17
CA PRO A 401 21.15 -18.56 -31.80
C PRO A 401 22.15 -18.91 -30.68
N ALA A 402 21.64 -19.58 -29.65
CA ALA A 402 22.44 -20.19 -28.59
C ALA A 402 23.28 -21.35 -29.16
N THR A 403 24.58 -21.31 -28.92
CA THR A 403 25.55 -22.35 -29.27
C THR A 403 25.30 -23.61 -28.46
N PHE A 404 24.80 -24.67 -29.11
CA PHE A 404 24.80 -26.03 -28.61
C PHE A 404 26.21 -26.62 -28.73
N THR A 405 26.89 -26.85 -27.61
CA THR A 405 28.11 -27.68 -27.56
C THR A 405 27.73 -29.14 -27.51
N ALA A 406 27.96 -29.84 -28.62
CA ALA A 406 27.85 -31.30 -28.73
C ALA A 406 29.03 -31.98 -28.02
N ALA A 407 28.73 -32.83 -27.04
CA ALA A 407 29.71 -33.76 -26.48
C ALA A 407 29.76 -35.02 -27.35
N LEU A 408 30.82 -35.15 -28.14
CA LEU A 408 31.19 -36.36 -28.87
C LEU A 408 31.82 -37.36 -27.89
N ILE A 409 31.15 -38.50 -27.69
CA ILE A 409 31.68 -39.69 -27.02
C ILE A 409 32.09 -40.67 -28.12
N PHE A 410 33.38 -40.97 -28.26
CA PHE A 410 33.88 -42.19 -28.91
C PHE A 410 35.39 -42.37 -28.67
N VAL A 411 35.77 -43.44 -27.93
CA VAL A 411 36.80 -44.47 -28.22
C VAL A 411 36.51 -45.61 -27.21
N GLY A 412 36.11 -46.85 -27.55
CA GLY A 412 36.89 -47.95 -28.16
C GLY A 412 37.99 -48.45 -27.19
N SER A 413 38.21 -49.70 -26.80
CA SER A 413 37.79 -51.04 -27.25
C SER A 413 38.33 -52.11 -26.27
N ILE A 414 38.03 -53.41 -26.53
CA ILE A 414 38.70 -54.69 -26.11
C ILE A 414 37.96 -55.47 -24.99
N ALA A 415 37.07 -56.42 -25.33
CA ALA A 415 37.26 -57.89 -25.56
C ALA A 415 36.90 -58.70 -24.28
N THR A 416 36.24 -59.88 -24.25
CA THR A 416 36.26 -61.07 -25.14
C THR A 416 35.19 -62.09 -24.70
N GLY A 417 34.60 -62.85 -25.64
CA GLY A 417 34.21 -64.28 -25.54
C GLY A 417 32.88 -64.65 -24.86
N LEU A 418 31.83 -65.07 -25.59
CA LEU A 418 31.53 -66.43 -26.11
C LEU A 418 31.20 -67.46 -25.01
N PHE A 419 29.92 -67.60 -24.63
CA PHE A 419 28.97 -68.62 -25.10
C PHE A 419 27.57 -68.30 -24.55
#